data_AF-A0A3M2VM80-F1
#
_entry.id   AF-A0A3M2VM80-F1
#
_cell.length_a   1.000
_cell.length_b   1.000
_cell.length_c   1.000
_cell.angle_alpha   90.00
_cell.angle_beta   90.00
_cell.angle_gamma   90.00
#
_symmetry.space_group_name_H-M   'P 1'
#
loop_
_entity.id
_entity.type
_entity.pdbx_description
1 polymer ?
#
loop_
_entity_poly.entity_id
_entity_poly.type
_entity_poly.pdbx_seq_one_letter_code
_entity_poly.pdbx_strand_id
1 'polypeptide(L)' 'GLPTVWVPHSYPACSQHAPDEHLLAPVVKESLQIMAGLFWDLGKDGARLTREHRAQELSK' A
#
# COMPACT_ATOMS: atom_id res chain seq x y z
N GLY A 1 2.80 -1.51 18.70
CA GLY A 1 2.89 -0.45 17.68
C GLY A 1 1.73 -0.57 16.71
N LEU A 2 1.46 0.46 15.90
CA LEU A 2 0.50 0.35 14.80
C LEU A 2 1.10 -0.53 13.69
N PRO A 3 0.37 -1.52 13.13
CA PRO A 3 0.85 -2.27 11.98
C PRO A 3 1.06 -1.34 10.78
N THR A 4 2.26 -1.36 10.21
CA THR A 4 2.66 -0.46 9.13
C THR A 4 3.24 -1.25 7.97
N VAL A 5 2.79 -0.94 6.75
CA VAL A 5 3.31 -1.48 5.50
C VAL A 5 3.77 -0.33 4.60
N TRP A 6 4.87 -0.54 3.88
CA TRP A 6 5.38 0.39 2.87
C TRP A 6 5.04 -0.13 1.47
N VAL A 7 4.44 0.74 0.65
CA VAL A 7 4.09 0.44 -0.74
C VAL A 7 4.86 1.42 -1.65
N PRO A 8 5.88 0.97 -2.40
CA PRO A 8 6.68 1.86 -3.25
C PRO A 8 5.92 2.25 -4.53
N HIS A 9 5.93 3.55 -4.84
CA HIS A 9 5.30 4.13 -6.05
C HIS A 9 6.31 4.86 -6.95
N SER A 10 7.59 4.58 -6.75
CA SER A 10 8.70 5.18 -7.48
C SER A 10 9.53 4.09 -8.14
N TYR A 11 10.63 4.47 -8.77
CA TYR A 11 11.54 3.60 -9.48
C TYR A 11 13.00 4.07 -9.30
N PRO A 12 14.01 3.21 -9.48
CA PRO A 12 15.38 3.50 -9.07
C PRO A 12 16.06 4.72 -9.75
N ALA A 13 15.57 5.17 -10.91
CA ALA A 13 16.16 6.27 -11.67
C ALA A 13 15.33 7.56 -11.63
N CYS A 14 14.43 7.70 -10.64
CA CYS A 14 13.59 8.90 -10.46
C CYS A 14 14.37 10.18 -10.08
N SER A 15 15.69 10.09 -9.87
CA SER A 15 16.54 11.19 -9.41
C SER A 15 16.02 11.80 -8.09
N GLN A 16 15.57 10.97 -7.15
CA GLN A 16 15.07 11.43 -5.86
C GLN A 16 16.13 12.27 -5.14
N HIS A 17 15.76 13.49 -4.75
CA HIS A 17 16.68 14.46 -4.13
C HIS A 17 17.85 14.91 -5.05
N ALA A 18 17.67 14.88 -6.37
CA ALA A 18 18.64 15.35 -7.36
C ALA A 18 17.96 16.16 -8.49
N PRO A 19 18.72 16.92 -9.32
CA PRO A 19 18.15 17.61 -10.48
C PRO A 19 17.45 16.65 -11.45
N ASP A 20 16.42 17.15 -12.13
CA ASP A 20 15.56 16.36 -13.02
C ASP A 20 14.84 15.20 -12.30
N GLU A 21 14.43 15.43 -11.04
CA GLU A 21 13.54 14.54 -10.30
C GLU A 21 12.22 14.36 -11.06
N HIS A 22 11.87 13.11 -11.37
CA HIS A 22 10.72 12.81 -12.21
C HIS A 22 10.07 11.46 -11.90
N LEU A 23 8.85 11.30 -12.40
CA LEU A 23 8.08 10.06 -12.31
C LEU A 23 7.64 9.62 -13.69
N LEU A 24 7.65 8.30 -13.92
CA LEU A 24 7.08 7.73 -15.13
C LEU A 24 5.55 7.74 -15.01
N ALA A 25 4.87 8.43 -15.93
CA ALA A 25 3.40 8.43 -16.01
C ALA A 25 2.75 7.01 -15.92
N PRO A 26 3.27 5.95 -16.56
CA PRO A 26 2.72 4.60 -16.38
C PRO A 26 2.84 4.09 -14.94
N VAL A 27 3.97 4.34 -14.26
CA VAL A 27 4.17 3.92 -12.85
C VAL A 27 3.19 4.63 -11.93
N VAL A 28 2.98 5.93 -12.13
CA VAL A 28 2.00 6.71 -11.35
C VAL A 28 0.59 6.17 -11.56
N LYS A 29 0.22 5.84 -12.81
CA LYS A 29 -1.11 5.29 -13.13
C LYS A 29 -1.36 3.97 -12.43
N GLU A 30 -0.40 3.04 -12.47
CA GLU A 30 -0.51 1.75 -11.79
C GLU A 30 -0.57 1.92 -10.26
N SER A 31 0.29 2.79 -9.72
CA SER A 31 0.32 3.12 -8.29
C SER A 31 -1.04 3.62 -7.78
N LEU A 32 -1.69 4.51 -8.53
CA LEU A 32 -3.02 5.01 -8.19
C LEU A 32 -4.07 3.89 -8.17
N GLN A 33 -4.01 2.96 -9.12
CA GLN A 33 -4.92 1.81 -9.17
C GLN A 33 -4.71 0.88 -7.96
N ILE A 34 -3.46 0.60 -7.61
CA ILE A 34 -3.09 -0.21 -6.45
C ILE A 34 -3.63 0.43 -5.17
N MET A 35 -3.35 1.71 -4.94
CA MET A 35 -3.77 2.38 -3.71
C MET A 35 -5.30 2.53 -3.63
N ALA A 36 -5.97 2.77 -4.76
CA ALA A 36 -7.43 2.79 -4.80
C ALA A 36 -8.02 1.43 -4.41
N GLY A 37 -7.50 0.33 -4.97
CA GLY A 37 -7.91 -1.03 -4.62
C GLY A 37 -7.63 -1.37 -3.15
N LEU A 38 -6.44 -1.03 -2.66
CA LEU A 38 -6.05 -1.27 -1.27
C LEU A 38 -6.97 -0.54 -0.29
N PHE A 39 -7.22 0.76 -0.51
CA PHE A 39 -8.11 1.51 0.37
C PHE A 39 -9.56 1.02 0.31
N TRP A 40 -10.04 0.65 -0.88
CA TRP A 40 -11.35 0.04 -1.04
C TRP A 40 -11.45 -1.26 -0.25
N ASP A 41 -10.46 -2.14 -0.39
CA ASP A 41 -10.43 -3.44 0.26
C ASP A 41 -10.35 -3.33 1.79
N LEU A 42 -9.51 -2.43 2.29
CA LEU A 42 -9.43 -2.14 3.72
C LEU A 42 -10.73 -1.56 4.27
N GLY A 43 -11.41 -0.70 3.51
CA GLY A 43 -12.70 -0.14 3.89
C GLY A 43 -13.82 -1.19 3.96
N LYS A 44 -13.91 -2.08 2.97
CA LYS A 44 -14.96 -3.11 2.91
C LYS A 44 -14.72 -4.27 3.89
N ASP A 45 -13.47 -4.73 4.01
CA ASP A 45 -13.14 -5.99 4.67
C ASP A 45 -12.32 -5.83 5.96
N GLY A 46 -11.75 -4.65 6.23
CA GLY A 46 -10.76 -4.46 7.31
C GLY A 46 -11.26 -4.89 8.69
N ALA A 47 -12.51 -4.58 9.03
CA ALA A 47 -13.10 -4.98 10.31
C ALA A 47 -13.27 -6.51 10.42
N ARG A 48 -13.61 -7.18 9.32
CA ARG A 48 -13.77 -8.64 9.25
C ARG A 48 -12.40 -9.32 9.39
N LEU A 49 -11.43 -8.92 8.58
CA LEU A 49 -10.06 -9.45 8.60
C LEU A 49 -9.41 -9.32 10.00
N THR A 50 -9.64 -8.18 10.66
CA THR A 50 -9.14 -7.94 12.01
C THR A 50 -9.75 -8.90 13.05
N ARG A 51 -11.04 -9.23 12.93
CA ARG A 51 -11.69 -10.20 13.84
C ARG A 51 -11.20 -11.62 13.60
N GLU A 52 -11.08 -12.00 12.32
CA GLU A 52 -10.58 -13.32 11.92
C GLU A 52 -9.15 -13.56 12.42
N HIS A 53 -8.26 -12.59 12.24
CA HIS A 53 -6.89 -12.68 12.75
C HIS A 53 -6.85 -12.86 14.27
N ARG A 54 -7.64 -12.11 15.04
CA ARG A 54 -7.70 -12.29 16.51
C ARG A 54 -8.24 -13.66 16.92
N ALA A 55 -9.26 -14.16 16.24
CA ALA A 55 -9.82 -15.48 16.53
C ALA A 55 -8.79 -16.60 16.27
N GLN A 56 -8.00 -16.46 15.20
CA GLN A 56 -6.90 -17.37 14.90
C GLN A 56 -5.81 -17.33 15.98
N GLU A 57 -5.43 -16.13 16.45
CA GLU A 57 -4.43 -15.99 17.54
C GLU A 57 -4.91 -16.61 18.86
N LEU A 58 -6.19 -16.48 19.21
CA LEU A 58 -6.75 -17.11 20.42
C LEU A 58 -6.91 -18.63 20.33
N SER A 59 -6.89 -19.17 19.11
CA SER A 59 -7.00 -20.61 18.84
C SER A 59 -5.63 -21.31 18.77
N LYS A 60 -4.54 -20.54 18.84
CA LYS A 60 -3.17 -21.04 18.97
C LYS A 60 -2.80 -21.16 20.44
#